data_AF-A0A2D4PI17-F1
#
_entry.id   AF-A0A2D4PI17-F1
#
_cell.length_a   1.000
_cell.length_b   1.000
_cell.length_c   1.000
_cell.angle_alpha   90.00
_cell.angle_beta   90.00
_cell.angle_gamma   90.00
#
_symmetry.space_group_name_H-M   'P 1'
#
loop_
_entity.id
_entity.type
_entity.pdbx_description
1 polymer ?
#
loop_
_entity_poly.entity_id
_entity_poly.type
_entity_poly.pdbx_seq_one_letter_code
_entity_poly.pdbx_strand_id
1 'polypeptide(L)'
;EGEISRQSIMNSLSRGKKASGDLIPWNISEQFQDPDFGSLSGGRIVRIAVHPDYQAMGYGSRALRLLQMYYEGKFPCLEEKVIQKPREIATVSSEAVSLLEEAVMPRKDLPPLLLKLSERQAENLDYLGVSYGLTPRLIRFWKRGGYVPVYLRQTPNDLTGEHSCIMLKIL
;
A
#
# COMPACT_ATOMS: atom_id res chain seq x y z
N GLU A 1 -4.94 -1.84 4.11
CA GLU A 1 -6.14 -1.05 4.41
C GLU A 1 -7.31 -2.02 4.47
N GLY A 2 -8.32 -1.76 5.30
CA GLY A 2 -9.48 -2.65 5.41
C GLY A 2 -9.47 -3.49 6.68
N GLU A 3 -10.20 -4.62 6.66
CA GLU A 3 -10.53 -5.43 7.84
C GLU A 3 -11.21 -4.62 8.96
N ILE A 4 -11.97 -3.59 8.58
CA ILE A 4 -12.65 -2.72 9.54
C ILE A 4 -13.92 -3.44 10.02
N SER A 5 -14.10 -3.49 11.34
CA SER A 5 -15.30 -4.07 11.92
C SER A 5 -16.56 -3.33 11.43
N ARG A 6 -17.61 -4.07 11.05
CA ARG A 6 -18.89 -3.48 10.63
C ARG A 6 -19.45 -2.48 11.63
N GLN A 7 -19.24 -2.74 12.92
CA GLN A 7 -19.70 -1.89 14.01
C GLN A 7 -18.96 -0.55 14.04
N SER A 8 -17.65 -0.56 13.78
CA SER A 8 -16.87 0.68 13.60
C SER A 8 -17.35 1.47 12.38
N ILE A 9 -17.68 0.80 11.27
CA ILE A 9 -18.17 1.47 10.06
C ILE A 9 -19.52 2.16 10.30
N MET A 10 -20.49 1.45 10.91
CA MET A 10 -21.80 2.01 11.25
C MET A 10 -21.71 3.17 12.25
N ASN A 11 -20.82 3.06 13.24
CA ASN A 11 -20.57 4.12 14.21
C ASN A 11 -19.94 5.35 13.57
N SER A 12 -19.06 5.17 12.58
CA SER A 12 -18.46 6.27 11.83
C SER A 12 -19.43 6.92 10.85
N LEU A 13 -20.30 6.13 10.19
CA LEU A 13 -21.33 6.64 9.28
C LEU A 13 -22.33 7.53 10.02
N SER A 14 -22.73 7.13 11.24
CA SER A 14 -23.65 7.92 12.09
C SER A 14 -22.99 9.16 12.71
N ARG A 15 -21.69 9.12 13.00
CA ARG A 15 -20.96 10.23 13.65
C ARG A 15 -20.22 11.15 12.69
N GLY A 16 -20.13 10.81 11.40
CA GLY A 16 -19.38 11.56 10.39
C GLY A 16 -17.87 11.67 10.65
N LYS A 17 -17.31 10.83 11.54
CA LYS A 17 -15.88 10.87 11.92
C LYS A 17 -15.11 9.77 11.18
N LYS A 18 -14.19 10.19 10.31
CA LYS A 18 -13.23 9.31 9.64
C LYS A 18 -12.03 9.07 10.56
N ALA A 19 -11.70 7.80 10.81
CA ALA A 19 -10.45 7.47 11.47
C ALA A 19 -9.26 7.80 10.56
N SER A 20 -8.09 8.05 11.15
CA SER A 20 -6.85 8.24 10.37
C SER A 20 -6.45 6.89 9.75
N GLY A 21 -6.27 6.86 8.44
CA GLY A 21 -6.02 5.62 7.69
C GLY A 21 -7.21 5.20 6.81
N ASP A 22 -7.05 4.11 6.06
CA ASP A 22 -8.13 3.43 5.31
C ASP A 22 -9.00 4.33 4.41
N LEU A 23 -8.36 5.22 3.66
CA LEU A 23 -9.05 6.19 2.81
C LEU A 23 -10.04 5.54 1.85
N ILE A 24 -9.67 4.41 1.25
CA ILE A 24 -10.49 3.74 0.24
C ILE A 24 -11.72 3.07 0.89
N PRO A 25 -11.57 2.18 1.90
CA PRO A 25 -12.71 1.64 2.66
C PRO A 25 -13.69 2.71 3.12
N TRP A 26 -13.19 3.79 3.75
CA TRP A 26 -14.05 4.84 4.28
C TRP A 26 -14.86 5.57 3.20
N ASN A 27 -14.19 6.01 2.12
CA ASN A 27 -14.88 6.75 1.08
C ASN A 27 -15.85 5.86 0.30
N ILE A 28 -15.52 4.61 0.02
CA ILE A 28 -16.43 3.71 -0.70
C ILE A 28 -17.64 3.35 0.17
N SER A 29 -17.43 2.96 1.43
CA SER A 29 -18.54 2.64 2.35
C SER A 29 -19.45 3.84 2.62
N GLU A 30 -18.91 5.06 2.67
CA GLU A 30 -19.73 6.28 2.83
C GLU A 30 -20.56 6.60 1.57
N GLN A 31 -19.94 6.53 0.39
CA GLN A 31 -20.61 6.93 -0.87
C GLN A 31 -21.61 5.89 -1.37
N PHE A 32 -21.29 4.61 -1.23
CA PHE A 32 -22.15 3.51 -1.68
C PHE A 32 -23.02 2.92 -0.57
N GLN A 33 -22.85 3.39 0.68
CA GLN A 33 -23.55 2.88 1.88
C GLN A 33 -23.39 1.36 2.06
N ASP A 34 -22.26 0.82 1.61
CA ASP A 34 -21.95 -0.60 1.69
C ASP A 34 -20.94 -0.87 2.82
N PRO A 35 -21.38 -1.45 3.95
CA PRO A 35 -20.50 -1.79 5.06
C PRO A 35 -19.64 -3.02 4.78
N ASP A 36 -20.00 -3.87 3.81
CA ASP A 36 -19.27 -5.10 3.53
C ASP A 36 -17.93 -4.81 2.84
N PHE A 37 -17.88 -3.75 2.00
CA PHE A 37 -16.65 -3.32 1.36
C PHE A 37 -15.56 -2.95 2.38
N GLY A 38 -15.92 -2.33 3.51
CA GLY A 38 -14.95 -1.93 4.53
C GLY A 38 -14.38 -3.11 5.34
N SER A 39 -15.06 -4.25 5.32
CA SER A 39 -14.57 -5.49 5.92
C SER A 39 -13.58 -6.24 5.04
N LEU A 40 -13.53 -5.95 3.73
CA LEU A 40 -12.55 -6.54 2.80
C LEU A 40 -11.14 -6.03 3.10
N SER A 41 -10.13 -6.86 2.82
CA SER A 41 -8.72 -6.51 2.95
C SER A 41 -8.18 -6.00 1.61
N GLY A 42 -7.53 -4.85 1.61
CA GLY A 42 -7.05 -4.21 0.39
C GLY A 42 -5.71 -3.51 0.52
N GLY A 43 -4.98 -3.49 -0.59
CA GLY A 43 -3.72 -2.76 -0.72
C GLY A 43 -3.93 -1.41 -1.40
N ARG A 44 -3.57 -0.30 -0.75
CA ARG A 44 -3.56 1.02 -1.41
C ARG A 44 -2.17 1.36 -1.93
N ILE A 45 -2.06 1.54 -3.24
CA ILE A 45 -0.87 2.12 -3.87
C ILE A 45 -0.93 3.63 -3.66
N VAL A 46 -0.19 4.11 -2.67
CA VAL A 46 -0.16 5.53 -2.30
C VAL A 46 0.61 6.35 -3.34
N ARG A 47 1.74 5.83 -3.83
CA ARG A 47 2.59 6.49 -4.82
C ARG A 47 3.23 5.48 -5.74
N ILE A 48 3.38 5.88 -6.99
CA ILE A 48 4.24 5.23 -7.96
C ILE A 48 5.25 6.26 -8.46
N ALA A 49 6.53 5.93 -8.38
CA ALA A 49 7.61 6.82 -8.78
C ALA A 49 8.42 6.16 -9.89
N VAL A 50 8.59 6.89 -10.99
CA VAL A 50 9.49 6.53 -12.10
C VAL A 50 10.34 7.75 -12.38
N HIS A 51 11.64 7.54 -12.56
CA HIS A 51 12.57 8.60 -12.91
C HIS A 51 12.07 9.35 -14.17
N PRO A 52 12.11 10.70 -14.20
CA PRO A 52 11.58 11.50 -15.30
C PRO A 52 12.14 11.11 -16.67
N ASP A 53 13.44 10.86 -16.77
CA ASP A 53 14.11 10.53 -18.03
C ASP A 53 13.73 9.15 -18.58
N TYR A 54 13.27 8.25 -17.71
CA TYR A 54 12.89 6.88 -18.05
C TYR A 54 11.36 6.69 -18.06
N GLN A 55 10.60 7.79 -18.10
CA GLN A 55 9.17 7.74 -18.34
C GLN A 55 8.89 7.13 -19.73
N ALA A 56 7.71 6.55 -19.90
CA ALA A 56 7.25 5.85 -21.12
C ALA A 56 7.98 4.55 -21.51
N MET A 57 9.10 4.18 -20.86
CA MET A 57 9.76 2.87 -21.08
C MET A 57 9.02 1.69 -20.40
N GLY A 58 7.94 1.95 -19.65
CA GLY A 58 7.10 0.91 -19.09
C GLY A 58 7.53 0.36 -17.73
N TYR A 59 8.56 0.94 -17.07
CA TYR A 59 8.99 0.53 -15.73
C TYR A 59 7.86 0.56 -14.70
N GLY A 60 7.03 1.61 -14.70
CA GLY A 60 5.87 1.69 -13.81
C GLY A 60 4.84 0.59 -14.06
N SER A 61 4.56 0.27 -15.33
CA SER A 61 3.64 -0.81 -15.70
C SER A 61 4.21 -2.17 -15.32
N ARG A 62 5.52 -2.38 -15.48
CA ARG A 62 6.21 -3.60 -15.05
C ARG A 62 6.17 -3.76 -13.54
N ALA A 63 6.41 -2.70 -12.78
CA ALA A 63 6.33 -2.71 -11.33
C ALA A 63 4.94 -3.10 -10.83
N LEU A 64 3.88 -2.53 -11.42
CA LEU A 64 2.50 -2.92 -11.10
C LEU A 64 2.20 -4.39 -11.40
N ARG A 65 2.68 -4.89 -12.54
CA ARG A 65 2.48 -6.29 -12.92
C ARG A 65 3.16 -7.24 -11.95
N LEU A 66 4.40 -6.94 -11.54
CA LEU A 66 5.13 -7.74 -10.56
C LEU A 66 4.48 -7.71 -9.19
N LEU A 67 3.98 -6.54 -8.77
CA LEU A 67 3.23 -6.38 -7.53
C LEU A 67 1.93 -7.21 -7.54
N GLN A 68 1.19 -7.19 -8.65
CA GLN A 68 -0.02 -8.01 -8.81
C GLN A 68 0.32 -9.50 -8.74
N MET A 69 1.34 -9.95 -9.48
CA MET A 69 1.78 -11.34 -9.45
C MET A 69 2.23 -11.80 -8.05
N TYR A 70 2.81 -10.89 -7.24
CA TYR A 70 3.21 -11.17 -5.87
C TYR A 70 2.00 -11.41 -4.96
N TYR A 71 0.99 -10.54 -5.01
CA TYR A 71 -0.22 -10.70 -4.20
C TYR A 71 -1.15 -11.82 -4.68
N GLU A 72 -1.16 -12.15 -5.98
CA GLU A 72 -1.87 -13.32 -6.52
C GLU A 72 -1.14 -14.65 -6.21
N GLY A 73 0.06 -14.62 -5.62
CA GLY A 73 0.86 -15.82 -5.35
C GLY A 73 1.46 -16.49 -6.60
N LYS A 74 1.35 -15.86 -7.78
CA LYS A 74 1.90 -16.35 -9.06
C LYS A 74 3.35 -15.94 -9.29
N PHE A 75 4.03 -15.47 -8.24
CA PHE A 75 5.41 -15.05 -8.36
C PHE A 75 6.31 -16.27 -8.55
N PRO A 76 7.16 -16.32 -9.59
CA PRO A 76 8.04 -17.47 -9.81
C PRO A 76 9.06 -17.55 -8.67
N CYS A 77 8.81 -18.41 -7.69
CA CYS A 77 9.82 -18.83 -6.73
C CYS A 77 10.72 -19.85 -7.40
N LEU A 78 11.93 -19.43 -7.75
CA LEU A 78 12.95 -20.33 -8.32
C LEU A 78 13.63 -21.18 -7.23
N GLU A 79 13.38 -20.93 -5.95
CA GLU A 79 14.07 -21.59 -4.82
C GLU A 79 13.05 -22.11 -3.78
N GLU A 80 12.96 -23.44 -3.63
CA GLU A 80 12.10 -24.19 -2.70
C GLU A 80 12.64 -24.23 -1.25
N LYS A 81 13.09 -23.10 -0.69
CA LYS A 81 13.52 -23.07 0.72
C LYS A 81 12.65 -22.12 1.53
N VAL A 82 11.80 -22.72 2.37
CA VAL A 82 11.00 -22.03 3.39
C VAL A 82 11.97 -21.35 4.37
N ILE A 83 12.01 -20.02 4.37
CA ILE A 83 12.86 -19.25 5.27
C ILE A 83 12.07 -18.93 6.55
N GLN A 84 12.71 -19.23 7.67
CA GLN A 84 12.23 -19.04 9.03
C GLN A 84 11.95 -17.56 9.32
N LYS A 85 10.96 -17.31 10.19
CA LYS A 85 10.57 -15.95 10.63
C LYS A 85 11.80 -15.09 10.96
N PRO A 86 11.80 -13.79 10.60
CA PRO A 86 12.92 -12.90 10.88
C PRO A 86 13.22 -12.89 12.39
N ARG A 87 14.50 -13.01 12.74
CA ARG A 87 14.99 -12.92 14.13
C ARG A 87 14.63 -11.55 14.68
N GLU A 88 13.91 -11.51 15.79
CA GLU A 88 13.60 -10.28 16.52
C GLU A 88 14.90 -9.56 16.92
N ILE A 89 14.87 -8.23 16.84
CA ILE A 89 16.00 -7.37 17.15
C ILE A 89 16.29 -7.49 18.65
N ALA A 90 17.45 -8.03 19.03
CA ALA A 90 17.95 -7.92 20.39
C ALA A 90 18.37 -6.46 20.63
N THR A 91 17.52 -5.67 21.27
CA THR A 91 17.89 -4.33 21.74
C THR A 91 18.92 -4.47 22.87
N VAL A 92 20.14 -4.01 22.63
CA VAL A 92 21.16 -3.87 23.68
C VAL A 92 20.66 -2.83 24.68
N SER A 93 20.65 -3.16 25.98
CA SER A 93 20.17 -2.26 27.03
C SER A 93 21.03 -0.99 27.09
N SER A 94 20.39 0.17 27.22
CA SER A 94 21.01 1.50 27.19
C SER A 94 21.86 1.83 28.42
N GLU A 95 22.16 0.87 29.29
CA GLU A 95 22.83 1.13 30.58
C GLU A 95 24.36 1.24 30.50
N ALA A 96 24.97 1.00 29.32
CA ALA A 96 26.43 0.84 29.19
C ALA A 96 27.15 1.85 28.27
N VAL A 97 26.53 2.98 27.89
CA VAL A 97 27.19 3.98 27.01
C VAL A 97 27.18 5.37 27.65
N SER A 98 28.37 5.84 28.04
CA SER A 98 28.60 7.21 28.50
C SER A 98 28.35 8.19 27.35
N LEU A 99 27.65 9.32 27.60
CA LEU A 99 27.24 10.32 26.61
C LEU A 99 28.38 10.91 25.75
N LEU A 100 29.64 10.69 26.14
CA LEU A 100 30.84 11.23 25.48
C LEU A 100 31.68 10.15 24.78
N GLU A 101 31.29 8.88 24.84
CA GLU A 101 32.02 7.76 24.24
C GLU A 101 31.19 7.09 23.13
N GLU A 102 31.45 7.46 21.87
CA GLU A 102 30.95 6.71 20.72
C GLU A 102 31.80 5.44 20.53
N ALA A 103 31.38 4.33 21.15
CA ALA A 103 31.89 3.02 20.80
C ALA A 103 31.27 2.57 19.46
N VAL A 104 31.96 2.82 18.34
CA VAL A 104 31.58 2.29 17.02
C VAL A 104 31.90 0.79 16.97
N MET A 105 31.04 -0.02 17.58
CA MET A 105 31.09 -1.47 17.47
C MET A 105 30.18 -1.90 16.32
N PRO A 106 30.60 -2.83 15.44
CA PRO A 106 29.68 -3.38 14.45
C PRO A 106 28.51 -4.05 15.18
N ARG A 107 27.29 -3.55 14.92
CA ARG A 107 26.05 -4.07 15.52
C ARG A 107 25.94 -5.57 15.21
N LYS A 108 25.86 -6.39 16.26
CA LYS A 108 26.15 -7.84 16.17
C LYS A 108 25.12 -8.70 15.43
N ASP A 109 23.94 -8.18 15.10
CA ASP A 109 22.92 -8.90 14.29
C ASP A 109 21.97 -7.89 13.61
N LEU A 110 22.45 -7.12 12.62
CA LEU A 110 21.58 -6.24 11.82
C LEU A 110 20.82 -7.06 10.76
N PRO A 111 19.49 -6.92 10.64
CA PRO A 111 18.78 -7.47 9.49
C PRO A 111 19.30 -6.82 8.20
N PRO A 112 19.33 -7.57 7.08
CA PRO A 112 19.79 -7.03 5.81
C PRO A 112 18.87 -5.90 5.34
N LEU A 113 19.44 -4.92 4.64
CA LEU A 113 18.68 -3.78 4.08
C LEU A 113 17.65 -4.24 3.04
N LEU A 114 17.99 -5.27 2.27
CA LEU A 114 17.16 -5.84 1.23
C LEU A 114 16.96 -7.33 1.49
N LEU A 115 15.71 -7.77 1.37
CA LEU A 115 15.32 -9.18 1.29
C LEU A 115 14.81 -9.44 -0.12
N LYS A 116 14.98 -10.66 -0.62
CA LYS A 116 14.36 -11.00 -1.90
C LYS A 116 12.85 -11.04 -1.69
N LEU A 117 12.09 -10.56 -2.69
CA LEU A 117 10.62 -10.56 -2.61
C LEU A 117 10.04 -11.97 -2.41
N SER A 118 10.74 -13.00 -2.93
CA SER A 118 10.41 -14.42 -2.75
C SER A 118 10.51 -14.93 -1.32
N GLU A 119 11.30 -14.27 -0.46
CA GLU A 119 11.54 -14.71 0.92
C GLU A 119 10.44 -14.25 1.88
N ARG A 120 9.60 -13.31 1.44
CA ARG A 120 8.46 -12.79 2.19
C ARG A 120 7.17 -13.37 1.63
N GLN A 121 6.35 -13.94 2.52
CA GLN A 121 5.00 -14.35 2.17
C GLN A 121 4.10 -13.11 1.99
N ALA A 122 3.31 -13.10 0.90
CA ALA A 122 2.33 -12.05 0.65
C ALA A 122 1.12 -12.21 1.59
N GLU A 123 0.60 -11.08 2.05
CA GLU A 123 -0.69 -11.03 2.74
C GLU A 123 -1.82 -11.27 1.72
N ASN A 124 -2.91 -11.90 2.16
CA ASN A 124 -4.09 -12.07 1.32
C ASN A 124 -4.81 -10.73 1.18
N LEU A 125 -4.93 -10.25 -0.06
CA LEU A 125 -5.64 -9.02 -0.40
C LEU A 125 -6.73 -9.33 -1.41
N ASP A 126 -7.92 -8.77 -1.18
CA ASP A 126 -9.08 -8.90 -2.07
C ASP A 126 -9.01 -7.91 -3.24
N TYR A 127 -8.39 -6.73 -3.01
CA TYR A 127 -8.28 -5.69 -4.03
C TYR A 127 -7.02 -4.83 -3.89
N LEU A 128 -6.65 -4.20 -4.99
CA LEU A 128 -5.68 -3.10 -5.04
C LEU A 128 -6.39 -1.80 -5.44
N GLY A 129 -6.13 -0.76 -4.68
CA GLY A 129 -6.70 0.56 -4.90
C GLY A 129 -5.65 1.64 -5.11
N VAL A 130 -6.02 2.67 -5.86
CA VAL A 130 -5.23 3.90 -6.04
C VAL A 130 -6.09 5.11 -5.77
N SER A 131 -5.50 6.16 -5.21
CA SER A 131 -6.13 7.46 -5.04
C SER A 131 -5.16 8.54 -5.51
N TYR A 132 -5.52 9.29 -6.54
CA TYR A 132 -4.65 10.30 -7.14
C TYR A 132 -5.45 11.49 -7.69
N GLY A 133 -4.78 12.61 -7.91
CA GLY A 133 -5.37 13.77 -8.60
C GLY A 133 -5.51 13.48 -10.09
N LEU A 134 -6.73 13.61 -10.61
CA LEU A 134 -7.08 13.14 -11.94
C LEU A 134 -6.35 13.95 -13.02
N THR A 135 -5.42 13.29 -13.73
CA THR A 135 -4.78 13.83 -14.93
C THR A 135 -4.94 12.88 -16.12
N PRO A 136 -4.97 13.38 -17.36
CA PRO A 136 -5.06 12.53 -18.56
C PRO A 136 -3.92 11.53 -18.71
N ARG A 137 -2.74 11.82 -18.13
CA ARG A 137 -1.58 10.91 -18.15
C ARG A 137 -1.80 9.73 -17.19
N LEU A 138 -2.22 10.02 -15.96
CA LEU A 138 -2.42 9.00 -14.93
C LEU A 138 -3.64 8.11 -15.22
N ILE A 139 -4.77 8.66 -15.66
CA ILE A 139 -5.94 7.83 -15.98
C ILE A 139 -5.65 6.83 -17.11
N ARG A 140 -4.89 7.25 -18.14
CA ARG A 140 -4.44 6.33 -19.20
C ARG A 140 -3.50 5.25 -18.67
N PHE A 141 -2.59 5.62 -17.77
CA PHE A 141 -1.67 4.68 -17.13
C PHE A 141 -2.42 3.61 -16.33
N TRP A 142 -3.34 4.02 -15.44
CA TRP A 142 -4.10 3.10 -14.59
C TRP A 142 -5.11 2.26 -15.39
N LYS A 143 -5.76 2.84 -16.41
CA LYS A 143 -6.63 2.10 -17.32
C LYS A 143 -5.88 0.99 -18.06
N ARG A 144 -4.64 1.25 -18.52
CA ARG A 144 -3.77 0.21 -19.11
C ARG A 144 -3.36 -0.88 -18.11
N GLY A 145 -3.30 -0.56 -16.82
CA GLY A 145 -3.06 -1.51 -15.73
C GLY A 145 -4.27 -2.39 -15.35
N GLY A 146 -5.44 -2.14 -15.96
CA GLY A 146 -6.69 -2.84 -15.67
C GLY A 146 -7.42 -2.33 -14.42
N TYR A 147 -7.13 -1.11 -13.96
CA TYR A 147 -7.88 -0.48 -12.88
C TYR A 147 -9.16 0.15 -13.40
N VAL A 148 -10.23 0.03 -12.62
CA VAL A 148 -11.57 0.56 -12.91
C VAL A 148 -11.83 1.78 -12.03
N PRO A 149 -12.25 2.93 -12.59
CA PRO A 149 -12.62 4.09 -11.77
C PRO A 149 -13.93 3.82 -11.04
N VAL A 150 -13.95 4.04 -9.73
CA VAL A 150 -15.14 3.79 -8.88
C VAL A 150 -15.67 5.09 -8.29
N TYR A 151 -14.78 6.03 -7.97
CA TYR A 151 -15.18 7.29 -7.35
C TYR A 151 -14.37 8.47 -7.91
N LEU A 152 -15.05 9.60 -8.11
CA LEU A 152 -14.45 10.88 -8.49
C LEU A 152 -15.05 11.97 -7.62
N ARG A 153 -14.20 12.69 -6.90
CA ARG A 153 -14.62 13.81 -6.05
C ARG A 153 -14.97 15.02 -6.90
N GLN A 154 -16.18 15.55 -6.73
CA GLN A 154 -16.64 16.74 -7.48
C GLN A 154 -15.89 18.01 -7.05
N THR A 155 -15.58 18.17 -5.77
CA THR A 155 -14.80 19.31 -5.28
C THR A 155 -13.33 19.12 -5.63
N PRO A 156 -12.71 20.03 -6.40
CA PRO A 156 -11.28 19.98 -6.66
C PRO A 156 -10.49 20.21 -5.37
N ASN A 157 -9.24 19.76 -5.36
CA ASN A 157 -8.33 20.05 -4.27
C ASN A 157 -7.78 21.48 -4.38
N ASP A 158 -7.77 22.25 -3.30
CA ASP A 158 -7.37 23.66 -3.32
C ASP A 158 -5.89 23.88 -3.70
N LEU A 159 -5.01 22.92 -3.38
CA LEU A 159 -3.58 22.99 -3.66
C LEU A 159 -3.23 22.70 -5.12
N THR A 160 -3.92 21.73 -5.75
CA THR A 160 -3.55 21.22 -7.08
C THR A 160 -4.57 21.57 -8.16
N GLY A 161 -5.79 21.97 -7.79
CA GLY A 161 -6.91 22.15 -8.71
C GLY A 161 -7.46 20.85 -9.31
N GLU A 162 -6.88 19.70 -8.95
CA GLU A 162 -7.24 18.39 -9.49
C GLU A 162 -8.34 17.72 -8.66
N HIS A 163 -9.21 16.95 -9.33
CA HIS A 163 -10.22 16.12 -8.68
C HIS A 163 -9.59 14.81 -8.18
N SER A 164 -9.84 14.44 -6.92
CA SER A 164 -9.41 13.14 -6.41
C SER A 164 -10.21 12.01 -7.08
N CYS A 165 -9.50 11.09 -7.73
CA CYS A 165 -10.09 9.89 -8.31
C CYS A 165 -9.60 8.64 -7.57
N ILE A 166 -10.53 7.74 -7.23
CA ILE A 166 -10.24 6.41 -6.71
C ILE A 166 -10.52 5.39 -7.81
N MET A 167 -9.51 4.57 -8.10
CA MET A 167 -9.65 3.43 -9.00
C MET A 167 -9.29 2.14 -8.26
N LEU A 168 -10.03 1.07 -8.53
CA LEU A 168 -9.86 -0.23 -7.91
C LEU A 168 -9.57 -1.31 -8.94
N LYS A 169 -8.88 -2.34 -8.52
CA LYS A 169 -8.67 -3.57 -9.26
C LYS A 169 -8.81 -4.74 -8.30
N ILE A 170 -9.67 -5.70 -8.65
CA ILE A 170 -9.84 -6.94 -7.90
C ILE A 170 -8.64 -7.85 -8.20
N LEU A 171 -8.15 -8.53 -7.17
CA LEU A 171 -7.05 -9.52 -7.27
C LEU A 171 -7.59 -10.94 -7.35
#